data_AF-A0A9P1CQB3-F1
#
_entry.id   AF-A0A9P1CQB3-F1
#
_cell.length_a   1.000
_cell.length_b   1.000
_cell.length_c   1.000
_cell.angle_alpha   90.00
_cell.angle_beta   90.00
_cell.angle_gamma   90.00
#
_symmetry.space_group_name_H-M   'P 1'
#
loop_
_entity.id
_entity.type
_entity.pdbx_description
1 polymer ?
#
loop_
_entity_poly.entity_id
_entity_poly.type
_entity_poly.pdbx_seq_one_letter_code
_entity_poly.pdbx_strand_id
1 'polypeptide(L)'
;MAAIALAMLLPSLALAEKWAVIAAGSQGFMNYRHQADACHAYQIMLKSGVKAENIILMMQDDVAKSSENPFPGQLFNKPGNDSPDVYKGCKVDYSGDIVTAQLFLDVLTSNTTGAKGKVLKSTEEDTVFVNFVDHGGPGIVAFPNGPFLHVKDLSKTLKTMQSKKMFKQLVFYMEACESGSMFPDLQADGKILAVTASNGQESSWGTYCGDAAMVKGKNIGSCLGDLFSVNWMEDDDLGKLASETFRSQISKVTKLTNKSHVCSFGDKSFENEAIGDVEVEGAALSETPSTDSSVDTRDIYVSQAFWAWQNAPEEMKSQAWTRFVSIINDRERDDQLFAKIGGKACADSQGPAECQKKMLDERSELKDMDCHYTLARAVHEHCPVSASHHATGGWNGYNMKFSQVLLNLCEGQELEQLSKIVQEECIQAKGLTEVVV
;
A
#
# COMPACT_ATOMS: atom_id res chain seq x y z
N MET A 1 51.91 -45.64 3.97
CA MET A 1 51.73 -44.18 4.07
C MET A 1 50.32 -43.86 3.64
N ALA A 2 49.41 -43.57 4.57
CA ALA A 2 48.06 -43.12 4.29
C ALA A 2 47.98 -41.64 4.66
N ALA A 3 47.78 -40.77 3.68
CA ALA A 3 47.58 -39.36 3.90
C ALA A 3 46.07 -39.11 4.06
N ILE A 4 45.66 -38.77 5.27
CA ILE A 4 44.31 -38.28 5.58
C ILE A 4 44.29 -36.79 5.21
N ALA A 5 43.53 -36.43 4.19
CA ALA A 5 43.25 -35.03 3.86
C ALA A 5 42.18 -34.51 4.82
N LEU A 6 42.60 -33.68 5.78
CA LEU A 6 41.70 -32.97 6.68
C LEU A 6 41.14 -31.74 5.94
N ALA A 7 39.90 -31.84 5.44
CA ALA A 7 39.19 -30.67 4.90
C ALA A 7 38.85 -29.73 6.07
N MET A 8 39.58 -28.62 6.20
CA MET A 8 39.23 -27.54 7.12
C MET A 8 37.96 -26.86 6.61
N LEU A 9 36.82 -27.21 7.20
CA LEU A 9 35.62 -26.38 7.19
C LEU A 9 35.94 -25.11 8.00
N LEU A 10 36.37 -24.06 7.31
CA LEU A 10 36.33 -22.71 7.85
C LEU A 10 34.85 -22.36 8.10
N PRO A 11 34.44 -22.04 9.34
CA PRO A 11 33.12 -21.48 9.56
C PRO A 11 33.09 -20.16 8.78
N SER A 12 32.21 -20.03 7.79
CA SER A 12 31.86 -18.72 7.29
C SER A 12 31.31 -17.96 8.49
N LEU A 13 32.03 -16.95 8.96
CA LEU A 13 31.42 -15.89 9.74
C LEU A 13 30.35 -15.30 8.81
N ALA A 14 29.10 -15.75 8.97
CA ALA A 14 27.97 -15.15 8.30
C ALA A 14 27.89 -13.73 8.87
N LEU A 15 28.36 -12.75 8.09
CA LEU A 15 28.17 -11.36 8.41
C LEU A 15 26.66 -11.11 8.40
N ALA A 16 26.15 -10.39 9.41
CA ALA A 16 24.77 -9.94 9.44
C ALA A 16 24.42 -9.26 8.11
N GLU A 17 23.44 -9.79 7.40
CA GLU A 17 22.98 -9.27 6.13
C GLU A 17 21.80 -8.33 6.31
N LYS A 18 21.61 -7.47 5.31
CA LYS A 18 20.42 -6.64 5.17
C LYS A 18 19.53 -7.23 4.09
N TRP A 19 18.23 -7.23 4.34
CA TRP A 19 17.20 -7.69 3.43
C TRP A 19 16.14 -6.63 3.24
N ALA A 20 15.52 -6.61 2.05
CA ALA A 20 14.38 -5.76 1.77
C ALA A 20 13.27 -6.55 1.07
N VAL A 21 12.02 -6.33 1.46
CA VAL A 21 10.83 -6.83 0.75
C VAL A 21 9.95 -5.63 0.42
N ILE A 22 9.71 -5.39 -0.86
CA ILE A 22 8.99 -4.23 -1.38
C ILE A 22 7.78 -4.71 -2.17
N ALA A 23 6.59 -4.16 -1.89
CA ALA A 23 5.36 -4.52 -2.58
C ALA A 23 4.54 -3.28 -2.97
N ALA A 24 4.22 -3.15 -4.27
CA ALA A 24 3.17 -2.26 -4.75
C ALA A 24 1.85 -3.04 -4.87
N GLY A 25 0.83 -2.62 -4.15
CA GLY A 25 -0.44 -3.37 -4.03
C GLY A 25 -1.46 -3.10 -5.14
N SER A 26 -1.18 -2.27 -6.13
CA SER A 26 -2.12 -2.00 -7.22
C SER A 26 -1.51 -1.96 -8.60
N GLN A 27 -2.42 -1.82 -9.57
CA GLN A 27 -2.20 -1.86 -11.00
C GLN A 27 -2.94 -0.71 -11.69
N GLY A 28 -2.68 -0.55 -12.98
CA GLY A 28 -3.27 0.46 -13.83
C GLY A 28 -2.55 1.79 -13.77
N PHE A 29 -2.58 2.51 -14.89
CA PHE A 29 -1.83 3.75 -15.04
C PHE A 29 -2.28 4.88 -14.09
N MET A 30 -3.55 4.88 -13.65
CA MET A 30 -4.04 5.83 -12.64
C MET A 30 -3.37 5.66 -11.26
N ASN A 31 -2.81 4.47 -11.00
CA ASN A 31 -2.04 4.12 -9.81
C ASN A 31 -0.52 4.14 -10.07
N TYR A 32 -0.06 4.89 -11.09
CA TYR A 32 1.34 5.04 -11.44
C TYR A 32 2.25 5.22 -10.22
N ARG A 33 1.84 6.11 -9.31
CA ARG A 33 2.54 6.48 -8.07
C ARG A 33 3.05 5.31 -7.23
N HIS A 34 2.25 4.24 -7.06
CA HIS A 34 2.65 3.16 -6.17
C HIS A 34 3.80 2.31 -6.73
N GLN A 35 3.84 2.10 -8.05
CA GLN A 35 4.96 1.40 -8.70
C GLN A 35 6.19 2.31 -8.84
N ALA A 36 5.99 3.62 -9.00
CA ALA A 36 7.08 4.59 -8.94
C ALA A 36 7.71 4.64 -7.54
N ASP A 37 6.91 4.64 -6.48
CA ASP A 37 7.36 4.57 -5.09
C ASP A 37 8.12 3.25 -4.83
N ALA A 38 7.56 2.11 -5.23
CA ALA A 38 8.22 0.81 -5.03
C ALA A 38 9.58 0.71 -5.74
N CYS A 39 9.69 1.22 -6.98
CA CYS A 39 10.98 1.28 -7.66
C CYS A 39 11.92 2.32 -7.05
N HIS A 40 11.43 3.44 -6.54
CA HIS A 40 12.28 4.41 -5.85
C HIS A 40 12.85 3.82 -4.53
N ALA A 41 12.01 3.15 -3.74
CA ALA A 41 12.44 2.38 -2.57
C ALA A 41 13.50 1.32 -2.93
N TYR A 42 13.33 0.62 -4.06
CA TYR A 42 14.34 -0.33 -4.57
C TYR A 42 15.69 0.35 -4.83
N GLN A 43 15.70 1.53 -5.46
CA GLN A 43 16.93 2.30 -5.67
C GLN A 43 17.60 2.70 -4.35
N ILE A 44 16.81 3.14 -3.36
CA ILE A 44 17.33 3.50 -2.04
C ILE A 44 17.94 2.29 -1.34
N MET A 45 17.29 1.12 -1.39
CA MET A 45 17.84 -0.10 -0.80
C MET A 45 19.18 -0.51 -1.43
N LEU A 46 19.33 -0.36 -2.75
CA LEU A 46 20.63 -0.58 -3.40
C LEU A 46 21.68 0.43 -2.91
N LYS A 47 21.33 1.71 -2.85
CA LYS A 47 22.24 2.77 -2.38
C LYS A 47 22.64 2.58 -0.90
N SER A 48 21.74 2.07 -0.07
CA SER A 48 21.97 1.82 1.36
C SER A 48 22.84 0.58 1.65
N GLY A 49 23.28 -0.12 0.61
CA GLY A 49 24.15 -1.29 0.69
C GLY A 49 23.43 -2.63 0.80
N VAL A 50 22.10 -2.67 0.63
CA VAL A 50 21.37 -3.94 0.47
C VAL A 50 21.76 -4.56 -0.86
N LYS A 51 22.25 -5.80 -0.83
CA LYS A 51 22.60 -6.52 -2.06
C LYS A 51 21.35 -6.74 -2.91
N ALA A 52 21.45 -6.60 -4.23
CA ALA A 52 20.30 -6.85 -5.13
C ALA A 52 19.69 -8.25 -4.97
N GLU A 53 20.49 -9.26 -4.60
CA GLU A 53 20.02 -10.61 -4.30
C GLU A 53 19.21 -10.71 -3.00
N ASN A 54 19.25 -9.70 -2.14
CA ASN A 54 18.51 -9.62 -0.87
C ASN A 54 17.32 -8.65 -0.91
N ILE A 55 17.08 -7.97 -2.05
CA ILE A 55 15.89 -7.13 -2.26
C ILE A 55 14.86 -7.93 -3.05
N ILE A 56 13.66 -8.13 -2.52
CA ILE A 56 12.56 -8.83 -3.18
C ILE A 56 11.50 -7.82 -3.56
N LEU A 57 11.27 -7.60 -4.86
CA LEU A 57 10.29 -6.64 -5.36
C LEU A 57 9.09 -7.33 -6.02
N MET A 58 7.90 -6.91 -5.58
CA MET A 58 6.61 -7.36 -6.08
C MET A 58 5.79 -6.16 -6.58
N MET A 59 5.40 -6.15 -7.86
CA MET A 59 4.51 -5.13 -8.41
C MET A 59 3.86 -5.61 -9.70
N GLN A 60 2.73 -5.05 -10.12
CA GLN A 60 2.08 -5.49 -11.37
C GLN A 60 3.00 -5.33 -12.60
N ASP A 61 3.87 -4.31 -12.62
CA ASP A 61 4.80 -3.98 -13.72
C ASP A 61 4.10 -3.59 -15.04
N ASP A 62 2.95 -2.93 -14.93
CA ASP A 62 2.10 -2.53 -16.07
C ASP A 62 2.17 -1.03 -16.41
N VAL A 63 2.80 -0.22 -15.56
CA VAL A 63 2.80 1.25 -15.71
C VAL A 63 3.92 1.74 -16.64
N ALA A 64 5.15 1.24 -16.47
CA ALA A 64 6.31 1.71 -17.23
C ALA A 64 6.10 1.52 -18.75
N LYS A 65 5.48 0.41 -19.14
CA LYS A 65 5.22 0.03 -20.54
C LYS A 65 3.80 0.36 -21.01
N SER A 66 3.00 1.04 -20.17
CA SER A 66 1.64 1.45 -20.55
C SER A 66 1.66 2.34 -21.79
N SER A 67 0.67 2.18 -22.67
CA SER A 67 0.45 3.09 -23.79
C SER A 67 0.07 4.51 -23.35
N GLU A 68 -0.41 4.67 -22.11
CA GLU A 68 -0.69 5.98 -21.52
C GLU A 68 0.59 6.68 -21.04
N ASN A 69 1.73 5.97 -20.91
CA ASN A 69 2.98 6.54 -20.42
C ASN A 69 3.66 7.42 -21.49
N PRO A 70 3.83 8.74 -21.27
CA PRO A 70 4.52 9.62 -22.22
C PRO A 70 6.05 9.36 -22.31
N PHE A 71 6.59 8.51 -21.44
CA PHE A 71 7.97 8.04 -21.41
C PHE A 71 8.02 6.50 -21.35
N PRO A 72 7.78 5.81 -22.48
CA PRO A 72 7.73 4.35 -22.51
C PRO A 72 8.99 3.71 -21.94
N GLY A 73 8.82 2.80 -20.98
CA GLY A 73 9.88 2.07 -20.30
C GLY A 73 10.57 2.83 -19.17
N GLN A 74 10.02 3.96 -18.72
CA GLN A 74 10.57 4.76 -17.62
C GLN A 74 9.51 5.05 -16.54
N LEU A 75 9.95 5.18 -15.29
CA LEU A 75 9.14 5.69 -14.18
C LEU A 75 9.87 6.83 -13.47
N PHE A 76 9.12 7.75 -12.89
CA PHE A 76 9.59 8.98 -12.25
C PHE A 76 8.78 9.20 -10.98
N ASN A 77 9.45 9.45 -9.86
CA ASN A 77 8.78 9.60 -8.56
C ASN A 77 8.76 11.04 -8.02
N LYS A 78 9.23 11.99 -8.84
CA LYS A 78 9.18 13.43 -8.53
C LYS A 78 9.15 14.25 -9.82
N PRO A 79 8.65 15.50 -9.79
CA PRO A 79 8.61 16.35 -10.97
C PRO A 79 10.00 16.90 -11.33
N GLY A 80 10.06 17.60 -12.47
CA GLY A 80 11.22 18.37 -12.90
C GLY A 80 11.97 17.78 -14.09
N ASN A 81 12.89 18.58 -14.64
CA ASN A 81 13.70 18.19 -15.79
C ASN A 81 14.79 17.18 -15.44
N ASP A 82 15.31 17.27 -14.21
CA ASP A 82 16.36 16.38 -13.70
C ASP A 82 15.78 15.17 -12.95
N SER A 83 14.47 14.92 -13.07
CA SER A 83 13.82 13.79 -12.43
C SER A 83 14.45 12.47 -12.90
N PRO A 84 14.98 11.65 -11.98
CA PRO A 84 15.64 10.40 -12.31
C PRO A 84 14.63 9.34 -12.71
N ASP A 85 15.02 8.50 -13.67
CA ASP A 85 14.26 7.30 -14.02
C ASP A 85 14.48 6.24 -12.93
N VAL A 86 13.50 6.07 -12.05
CA VAL A 86 13.57 5.12 -10.93
C VAL A 86 13.35 3.68 -11.38
N TYR A 87 12.79 3.45 -12.58
CA TYR A 87 12.60 2.10 -13.12
C TYR A 87 13.91 1.49 -13.64
N LYS A 88 14.87 2.32 -14.05
CA LYS A 88 16.16 1.85 -14.58
C LYS A 88 16.91 1.01 -13.54
N GLY A 89 17.10 -0.28 -13.85
CA GLY A 89 17.78 -1.22 -12.95
C GLY A 89 16.90 -1.78 -11.83
N CYS A 90 15.63 -1.38 -11.76
CA CYS A 90 14.63 -1.94 -10.86
C CYS A 90 14.36 -3.40 -11.26
N LYS A 91 14.78 -4.37 -10.44
CA LYS A 91 14.58 -5.80 -10.70
C LYS A 91 13.31 -6.29 -10.02
N VAL A 92 12.25 -6.47 -10.81
CA VAL A 92 10.99 -7.05 -10.34
C VAL A 92 11.12 -8.56 -10.26
N ASP A 93 11.00 -9.13 -9.05
CA ASP A 93 11.06 -10.58 -8.86
C ASP A 93 9.70 -11.24 -9.14
N TYR A 94 8.60 -10.53 -8.86
CA TYR A 94 7.23 -10.98 -9.12
C TYR A 94 6.40 -9.90 -9.81
N SER A 95 5.86 -10.24 -10.99
CA SER A 95 5.10 -9.31 -11.86
C SER A 95 3.80 -9.91 -12.38
N GLY A 96 2.81 -9.04 -12.65
CA GLY A 96 1.52 -9.43 -13.20
C GLY A 96 0.66 -10.25 -12.23
N ASP A 97 -0.18 -11.13 -12.78
CA ASP A 97 -1.28 -11.81 -12.09
C ASP A 97 -0.91 -12.62 -10.84
N ILE A 98 0.37 -12.96 -10.67
CA ILE A 98 0.86 -13.71 -9.51
C ILE A 98 0.99 -12.83 -8.25
N VAL A 99 1.01 -11.51 -8.40
CA VAL A 99 1.19 -10.56 -7.30
C VAL A 99 -0.08 -10.50 -6.46
N THR A 100 -0.09 -11.24 -5.35
CA THR A 100 -1.23 -11.43 -4.45
C THR A 100 -0.81 -11.24 -3.00
N ALA A 101 -1.78 -11.00 -2.12
CA ALA A 101 -1.54 -10.91 -0.68
C ALA A 101 -0.88 -12.19 -0.14
N GLN A 102 -1.33 -13.36 -0.59
CA GLN A 102 -0.76 -14.64 -0.17
C GLN A 102 0.70 -14.77 -0.59
N LEU A 103 1.06 -14.38 -1.83
CA LEU A 103 2.45 -14.40 -2.28
C LEU A 103 3.35 -13.53 -1.40
N PHE A 104 2.88 -12.35 -1.00
CA PHE A 104 3.64 -11.47 -0.11
C PHE A 104 3.88 -12.11 1.26
N LEU A 105 2.86 -12.74 1.86
CA LEU A 105 3.01 -13.46 3.13
C LEU A 105 3.94 -14.68 3.00
N ASP A 106 3.87 -15.38 1.87
CA ASP A 106 4.75 -16.52 1.57
C ASP A 106 6.21 -16.07 1.41
N VAL A 107 6.47 -14.94 0.77
CA VAL A 107 7.80 -14.33 0.67
C VAL A 107 8.34 -13.99 2.05
N LEU A 108 7.55 -13.31 2.89
CA LEU A 108 7.94 -12.90 4.25
C LEU A 108 8.25 -14.10 5.16
N THR A 109 7.55 -15.22 4.99
CA THR A 109 7.69 -16.41 5.86
C THR A 109 8.60 -17.51 5.30
N SER A 110 9.37 -17.19 4.25
CA SER A 110 10.27 -18.12 3.54
C SER A 110 9.55 -19.34 2.94
N ASN A 111 8.26 -19.24 2.61
CA ASN A 111 7.47 -20.32 2.03
C ASN A 111 7.76 -20.47 0.53
N THR A 112 8.82 -21.22 0.21
CA THR A 112 9.24 -21.49 -1.17
C THR A 112 8.19 -22.24 -2.02
N THR A 113 7.39 -23.10 -1.39
CA THR A 113 6.33 -23.86 -2.09
C THR A 113 5.20 -22.95 -2.55
N GLY A 114 4.82 -21.98 -1.71
CA GLY A 114 3.78 -20.99 -2.04
C GLY A 114 4.28 -19.96 -3.05
N ALA A 115 5.45 -19.36 -2.78
CA ALA A 115 5.97 -18.28 -3.61
C ALA A 115 6.50 -18.73 -4.97
N LYS A 116 7.01 -19.96 -5.09
CA LYS A 116 7.60 -20.52 -6.32
C LYS A 116 8.67 -19.63 -6.94
N GLY A 117 9.43 -18.92 -6.10
CA GLY A 117 10.43 -17.96 -6.52
C GLY A 117 11.33 -17.52 -5.36
N LYS A 118 11.83 -16.29 -5.46
CA LYS A 118 12.67 -15.66 -4.44
C LYS A 118 11.88 -15.38 -3.16
N VAL A 119 12.38 -15.83 -2.01
CA VAL A 119 11.76 -15.58 -0.70
C VAL A 119 12.79 -14.99 0.25
N LEU A 120 12.31 -14.38 1.34
CA LEU A 120 13.19 -13.88 2.39
C LEU A 120 13.98 -15.06 2.99
N LYS A 121 15.29 -14.89 3.21
CA LYS A 121 16.16 -15.91 3.82
C LYS A 121 16.97 -15.35 4.99
N SER A 122 16.46 -14.29 5.62
CA SER A 122 17.07 -13.67 6.77
C SER A 122 17.03 -14.58 8.01
N THR A 123 17.97 -14.34 8.92
CA THR A 123 18.23 -15.09 10.15
C THR A 123 18.15 -14.17 11.37
N GLU A 124 18.37 -14.70 12.58
CA GLU A 124 18.28 -13.93 13.82
C GLU A 124 19.34 -12.84 13.97
N GLU A 125 20.36 -12.84 13.10
CA GLU A 125 21.43 -11.83 13.05
C GLU A 125 21.16 -10.72 12.01
N ASP A 126 20.24 -10.94 11.08
CA ASP A 126 20.01 -10.08 9.91
C ASP A 126 18.97 -8.98 10.18
N THR A 127 19.07 -7.84 9.49
CA THR A 127 18.02 -6.81 9.52
C THR A 127 17.13 -6.87 8.29
N VAL A 128 15.84 -6.58 8.47
CA VAL A 128 14.83 -6.67 7.41
C VAL A 128 14.10 -5.33 7.28
N PHE A 129 14.09 -4.77 6.09
CA PHE A 129 13.20 -3.67 5.73
C PHE A 129 12.02 -4.19 4.92
N VAL A 130 10.80 -3.76 5.26
CA VAL A 130 9.59 -4.06 4.49
C VAL A 130 8.95 -2.75 4.08
N ASN A 131 8.69 -2.58 2.80
CA ASN A 131 7.94 -1.45 2.27
C ASN A 131 6.69 -1.96 1.53
N PHE A 132 5.54 -1.45 1.93
CA PHE A 132 4.26 -1.71 1.26
C PHE A 132 3.64 -0.38 0.84
N VAL A 133 3.20 -0.30 -0.41
CA VAL A 133 2.64 0.92 -1.01
C VAL A 133 1.37 0.60 -1.79
N ASP A 134 0.21 1.05 -1.31
CA ASP A 134 -1.07 0.96 -2.04
C ASP A 134 -2.25 1.73 -1.42
N HIS A 135 -3.47 1.44 -1.87
CA HIS A 135 -4.74 1.69 -1.20
C HIS A 135 -4.91 0.85 0.07
N GLY A 136 -5.62 1.42 1.04
CA GLY A 136 -6.02 0.75 2.26
C GLY A 136 -7.46 1.06 2.66
N GLY A 137 -7.86 0.51 3.79
CA GLY A 137 -9.11 0.71 4.52
C GLY A 137 -8.89 0.20 5.95
N PRO A 138 -9.77 0.51 6.92
CA PRO A 138 -9.64 -0.04 8.26
C PRO A 138 -9.48 -1.57 8.26
N GLY A 139 -8.32 -2.07 8.69
CA GLY A 139 -7.99 -3.49 8.79
C GLY A 139 -7.68 -4.22 7.47
N ILE A 140 -7.64 -3.52 6.32
CA ILE A 140 -7.34 -4.11 5.01
C ILE A 140 -6.44 -3.22 4.14
N VAL A 141 -5.56 -3.84 3.36
CA VAL A 141 -4.84 -3.19 2.25
C VAL A 141 -5.02 -3.97 0.96
N ALA A 142 -4.96 -3.30 -0.19
CA ALA A 142 -5.23 -3.94 -1.47
C ALA A 142 -4.01 -4.71 -2.01
N PHE A 143 -4.28 -5.62 -2.94
CA PHE A 143 -3.28 -6.30 -3.78
C PHE A 143 -3.85 -6.36 -5.19
N PRO A 144 -3.01 -6.30 -6.25
CA PRO A 144 -3.50 -6.04 -7.60
C PRO A 144 -4.37 -7.21 -8.08
N ASN A 145 -4.04 -8.43 -7.66
CA ASN A 145 -4.72 -9.65 -8.06
C ASN A 145 -5.56 -10.28 -6.94
N GLY A 146 -5.91 -9.46 -5.94
CA GLY A 146 -6.90 -9.78 -4.92
C GLY A 146 -6.54 -10.95 -3.98
N PRO A 147 -7.42 -11.25 -3.01
CA PRO A 147 -8.61 -10.46 -2.68
C PRO A 147 -8.27 -9.11 -2.03
N PHE A 148 -7.48 -9.14 -0.96
CA PHE A 148 -6.89 -8.04 -0.20
C PHE A 148 -5.96 -8.70 0.84
N LEU A 149 -5.11 -7.93 1.51
CA LEU A 149 -4.40 -8.36 2.71
C LEU A 149 -5.13 -7.84 3.94
N HIS A 150 -5.64 -8.75 4.78
CA HIS A 150 -6.26 -8.39 6.05
C HIS A 150 -5.23 -8.33 7.18
N VAL A 151 -5.43 -7.43 8.14
CA VAL A 151 -4.58 -7.27 9.32
C VAL A 151 -4.38 -8.57 10.11
N LYS A 152 -5.41 -9.42 10.20
CA LYS A 152 -5.33 -10.75 10.82
C LYS A 152 -4.20 -11.61 10.25
N ASP A 153 -4.07 -11.66 8.92
CA ASP A 153 -3.08 -12.48 8.24
C ASP A 153 -1.68 -11.86 8.32
N LEU A 154 -1.59 -10.53 8.25
CA LEU A 154 -0.35 -9.81 8.46
C LEU A 154 0.17 -10.00 9.89
N SER A 155 -0.67 -9.79 10.91
CA SER A 155 -0.32 -10.02 12.32
C SER A 155 0.17 -11.44 12.56
N LYS A 156 -0.51 -12.45 12.00
CA LYS A 156 -0.07 -13.85 12.08
C LYS A 156 1.28 -14.08 11.42
N THR A 157 1.52 -13.45 10.27
CA THR A 157 2.78 -13.54 9.52
C THR A 157 3.93 -12.92 10.30
N LEU A 158 3.78 -11.71 10.83
CA LEU A 158 4.81 -11.04 11.63
C LEU A 158 5.13 -11.83 12.92
N LYS A 159 4.12 -12.34 13.63
CA LYS A 159 4.29 -13.26 14.77
C LYS A 159 5.04 -14.55 14.36
N THR A 160 4.76 -15.08 13.17
CA THR A 160 5.47 -16.25 12.64
C THR A 160 6.95 -15.93 12.39
N MET A 161 7.26 -14.79 11.79
CA MET A 161 8.65 -14.37 11.56
C MET A 161 9.42 -14.16 12.87
N GLN A 162 8.79 -13.54 13.88
CA GLN A 162 9.37 -13.37 15.22
C GLN A 162 9.66 -14.71 15.90
N SER A 163 8.68 -15.63 15.92
CA SER A 163 8.82 -16.94 16.56
C SER A 163 9.86 -17.84 15.89
N LYS A 164 10.03 -17.71 14.57
CA LYS A 164 11.09 -18.38 13.80
C LYS A 164 12.43 -17.64 13.84
N LYS A 165 12.52 -16.52 14.57
CA LYS A 165 13.69 -15.66 14.67
C LYS A 165 14.29 -15.29 13.31
N MET A 166 13.44 -14.81 12.40
CA MET A 166 13.84 -14.51 11.03
C MET A 166 14.53 -13.16 10.88
N PHE A 167 14.77 -12.42 11.97
CA PHE A 167 15.46 -11.14 11.95
C PHE A 167 15.97 -10.78 13.35
N LYS A 168 17.05 -9.99 13.38
CA LYS A 168 17.50 -9.22 14.54
C LYS A 168 16.53 -8.07 14.83
N GLN A 169 16.23 -7.28 13.81
CA GLN A 169 15.29 -6.14 13.80
C GLN A 169 14.59 -6.07 12.45
N LEU A 170 13.31 -5.66 12.46
CA LEU A 170 12.52 -5.41 11.26
C LEU A 170 11.94 -4.00 11.29
N VAL A 171 12.11 -3.25 10.21
CA VAL A 171 11.46 -1.95 9.98
C VAL A 171 10.41 -2.13 8.90
N PHE A 172 9.18 -1.68 9.15
CA PHE A 172 8.07 -1.78 8.21
C PHE A 172 7.54 -0.38 7.89
N TYR A 173 7.71 0.10 6.66
CA TYR A 173 7.07 1.32 6.18
C TYR A 173 5.84 0.99 5.34
N MET A 174 4.68 1.50 5.73
CA MET A 174 3.40 1.24 5.07
C MET A 174 2.75 2.55 4.60
N GLU A 175 2.75 2.73 3.28
CA GLU A 175 1.94 3.73 2.58
C GLU A 175 0.59 3.12 2.21
N ALA A 176 -0.45 3.48 2.97
CA ALA A 176 -1.84 3.19 2.64
C ALA A 176 -2.80 4.05 3.46
N CYS A 177 -4.02 4.22 2.93
CA CYS A 177 -5.15 4.73 3.70
C CYS A 177 -5.39 3.87 4.94
N GLU A 178 -5.69 4.52 6.07
CA GLU A 178 -5.93 3.87 7.35
C GLU A 178 -4.82 2.87 7.78
N SER A 179 -3.58 3.07 7.31
CA SER A 179 -2.45 2.15 7.52
C SER A 179 -2.12 1.93 9.01
N GLY A 180 -2.41 2.90 9.87
CA GLY A 180 -2.30 2.75 11.33
C GLY A 180 -3.18 1.63 11.91
N SER A 181 -4.20 1.15 11.18
CA SER A 181 -5.06 0.03 11.59
C SER A 181 -4.43 -1.36 11.33
N MET A 182 -3.29 -1.42 10.64
CA MET A 182 -2.66 -2.68 10.21
C MET A 182 -1.67 -3.29 11.22
N PHE A 183 -1.43 -2.62 12.36
CA PHE A 183 -0.44 -3.05 13.36
C PHE A 183 -0.96 -3.10 14.80
N PRO A 184 -2.18 -3.63 15.07
CA PRO A 184 -2.78 -3.60 16.41
C PRO A 184 -2.03 -4.45 17.45
N ASP A 185 -1.27 -5.45 17.00
CA ASP A 185 -0.65 -6.46 17.86
C ASP A 185 0.85 -6.26 18.11
N LEU A 186 1.48 -5.22 17.54
CA LEU A 186 2.92 -5.03 17.67
C LEU A 186 3.31 -4.66 19.11
N GLN A 187 4.22 -5.44 19.69
CA GLN A 187 4.69 -5.28 21.06
C GLN A 187 5.90 -4.34 21.13
N ALA A 188 6.06 -3.65 22.27
CA ALA A 188 7.13 -2.70 22.51
C ALA A 188 8.55 -3.32 22.57
N ASP A 189 8.65 -4.63 22.76
CA ASP A 189 9.90 -5.43 22.76
C ASP A 189 9.94 -6.45 21.61
N GLY A 190 9.08 -6.26 20.61
CA GLY A 190 8.85 -7.20 19.51
C GLY A 190 9.91 -7.17 18.41
N LYS A 191 10.95 -6.32 18.48
CA LYS A 191 11.96 -6.15 17.43
C LYS A 191 11.40 -5.69 16.06
N ILE A 192 10.16 -5.20 16.02
CA ILE A 192 9.51 -4.66 14.82
C ILE A 192 9.15 -3.20 15.10
N LEU A 193 9.66 -2.29 14.27
CA LEU A 193 9.23 -0.89 14.22
C LEU A 193 8.42 -0.70 12.95
N ALA A 194 7.13 -0.41 13.08
CA ALA A 194 6.29 -0.05 11.94
C ALA A 194 6.04 1.45 11.90
N VAL A 195 6.11 2.06 10.73
CA VAL A 195 5.78 3.46 10.46
C VAL A 195 4.75 3.53 9.36
N THR A 196 3.68 4.28 9.58
CA THR A 196 2.52 4.33 8.69
C THR A 196 2.26 5.72 8.16
N ALA A 197 1.78 5.82 6.92
CA ALA A 197 1.46 7.09 6.27
C ALA A 197 0.30 7.84 6.95
N SER A 198 -0.62 7.11 7.57
CA SER A 198 -1.76 7.68 8.27
C SER A 198 -2.08 6.92 9.56
N ASN A 199 -2.92 7.52 10.41
CA ASN A 199 -3.52 6.81 11.54
C ASN A 199 -4.60 5.81 11.05
N GLY A 200 -5.24 5.08 11.96
CA GLY A 200 -6.26 4.07 11.59
C GLY A 200 -7.62 4.62 11.15
N GLN A 201 -7.80 5.94 11.03
CA GLN A 201 -9.10 6.60 10.83
C GLN A 201 -9.13 7.58 9.66
N GLU A 202 -8.03 7.73 8.93
CA GLU A 202 -7.90 8.71 7.84
C GLU A 202 -7.13 8.14 6.63
N SER A 203 -7.36 8.76 5.48
CA SER A 203 -6.69 8.41 4.23
C SER A 203 -5.22 8.80 4.22
N SER A 204 -4.45 8.17 3.34
CA SER A 204 -3.17 8.71 2.88
C SER A 204 -3.39 9.56 1.62
N TRP A 205 -2.31 10.15 1.10
CA TRP A 205 -2.42 11.17 0.06
C TRP A 205 -1.44 10.90 -1.07
N GLY A 206 -1.93 10.89 -2.31
CA GLY A 206 -1.07 11.01 -3.48
C GLY A 206 -0.48 12.42 -3.57
N THR A 207 0.65 12.58 -4.24
CA THR A 207 1.30 13.88 -4.46
C THR A 207 1.91 14.00 -5.85
N TYR A 208 2.32 15.21 -6.20
CA TYR A 208 2.77 15.55 -7.55
C TYR A 208 1.71 15.20 -8.60
N CYS A 209 0.46 15.57 -8.32
CA CYS A 209 -0.70 15.29 -9.17
C CYS A 209 -1.05 16.49 -10.08
N GLY A 210 -1.88 16.25 -11.11
CA GLY A 210 -2.39 17.30 -11.98
C GLY A 210 -1.27 18.09 -12.65
N ASP A 211 -1.33 19.43 -12.61
CA ASP A 211 -0.32 20.29 -13.23
C ASP A 211 1.08 20.15 -12.62
N ALA A 212 1.20 19.58 -11.41
CA ALA A 212 2.50 19.31 -10.78
C ALA A 212 3.16 18.04 -11.31
N ALA A 213 2.47 17.17 -12.04
CA ALA A 213 2.98 15.89 -12.55
C ALA A 213 3.89 16.05 -13.79
N MET A 214 4.66 17.14 -13.86
CA MET A 214 5.48 17.51 -15.00
C MET A 214 6.88 16.93 -14.90
N VAL A 215 7.26 16.10 -15.87
CA VAL A 215 8.59 15.52 -16.02
C VAL A 215 9.11 15.88 -17.41
N LYS A 216 10.30 16.49 -17.48
CA LYS A 216 11.00 16.78 -18.75
C LYS A 216 10.09 17.44 -19.81
N GLY A 217 9.28 18.40 -19.37
CA GLY A 217 8.35 19.16 -20.21
C GLY A 217 7.06 18.43 -20.62
N LYS A 218 6.77 17.23 -20.09
CA LYS A 218 5.51 16.52 -20.33
C LYS A 218 4.80 16.22 -19.01
N ASN A 219 3.48 16.30 -19.02
CA ASN A 219 2.67 15.83 -17.90
C ASN A 219 2.54 14.30 -17.98
N ILE A 220 2.70 13.60 -16.86
CA ILE A 220 2.52 12.14 -16.80
C ILE A 220 1.05 11.73 -16.97
N GLY A 221 0.09 12.59 -16.64
CA GLY A 221 -1.33 12.26 -16.66
C GLY A 221 -1.79 11.42 -15.46
N SER A 222 -0.93 11.28 -14.44
CA SER A 222 -1.20 10.64 -13.16
C SER A 222 -0.41 11.34 -12.05
N CYS A 223 -0.57 10.92 -10.79
CA CYS A 223 0.30 11.35 -9.69
C CYS A 223 1.64 10.59 -9.75
N LEU A 224 2.76 11.25 -9.38
CA LEU A 224 4.10 10.65 -9.48
C LEU A 224 4.50 9.80 -8.27
N GLY A 225 3.93 10.08 -7.09
CA GLY A 225 4.24 9.38 -5.85
C GLY A 225 3.18 9.62 -4.78
N ASP A 226 3.34 9.02 -3.61
CA ASP A 226 2.49 9.24 -2.45
C ASP A 226 3.22 10.07 -1.39
N LEU A 227 2.50 10.94 -0.67
CA LEU A 227 3.07 12.03 0.13
C LEU A 227 3.99 11.50 1.24
N PHE A 228 3.57 10.48 1.99
CA PHE A 228 4.45 9.88 3.00
C PHE A 228 5.64 9.21 2.32
N SER A 229 5.39 8.45 1.25
CA SER A 229 6.42 7.75 0.49
C SER A 229 7.52 8.67 -0.02
N VAL A 230 7.18 9.70 -0.79
CA VAL A 230 8.18 10.63 -1.33
C VAL A 230 8.89 11.39 -0.21
N ASN A 231 8.23 11.69 0.90
CA ASN A 231 8.86 12.42 2.00
C ASN A 231 9.99 11.62 2.67
N TRP A 232 9.81 10.32 2.92
CA TRP A 232 10.90 9.51 3.50
C TRP A 232 11.96 9.19 2.45
N MET A 233 11.55 8.92 1.20
CA MET A 233 12.48 8.57 0.13
C MET A 233 13.37 9.75 -0.29
N GLU A 234 12.80 10.95 -0.40
CA GLU A 234 13.57 12.16 -0.74
C GLU A 234 14.48 12.61 0.41
N ASP A 235 14.15 12.29 1.67
CA ASP A 235 15.05 12.47 2.81
C ASP A 235 16.23 11.48 2.75
N ASP A 236 15.98 10.21 2.45
CA ASP A 236 17.03 9.19 2.26
C ASP A 236 17.92 9.48 1.04
N ASP A 237 17.36 10.07 -0.02
CA ASP A 237 18.10 10.51 -1.20
C ASP A 237 19.15 11.60 -0.90
N LEU A 238 19.08 12.26 0.27
CA LEU A 238 20.14 13.16 0.76
C LEU A 238 21.40 12.41 1.18
N GLY A 239 21.34 11.09 1.25
CA GLY A 239 22.47 10.20 1.42
C GLY A 239 23.06 10.15 2.82
N LYS A 240 22.27 10.56 3.83
CA LYS A 240 22.68 10.65 5.25
C LYS A 240 22.34 9.40 6.07
N LEU A 241 22.37 8.22 5.45
CA LEU A 241 21.82 7.00 6.06
C LEU A 241 22.60 6.57 7.31
N ALA A 242 23.91 6.84 7.39
CA ALA A 242 24.72 6.48 8.57
C ALA A 242 24.68 7.53 9.69
N SER A 243 24.35 8.78 9.37
CA SER A 243 24.30 9.88 10.35
C SER A 243 22.89 10.22 10.82
N GLU A 244 21.87 9.87 10.04
CA GLU A 244 20.48 10.08 10.40
C GLU A 244 19.87 8.87 11.10
N THR A 245 19.14 9.14 12.19
CA THR A 245 18.41 8.12 12.93
C THR A 245 16.98 7.99 12.44
N PHE A 246 16.36 6.82 12.67
CA PHE A 246 14.93 6.63 12.40
C PHE A 246 14.07 7.70 13.09
N ARG A 247 14.40 8.09 14.33
CA ARG A 247 13.70 9.15 15.07
C ARG A 247 13.75 10.49 14.34
N SER A 248 14.91 10.86 13.80
CA SER A 248 15.08 12.09 13.04
C SER A 248 14.24 12.06 11.78
N GLN A 249 14.36 11.00 10.98
CA GLN A 249 13.59 10.87 9.74
C GLN A 249 12.09 10.83 10.02
N ILE A 250 11.62 9.99 10.94
CA ILE A 250 10.20 9.93 11.32
C ILE A 250 9.71 11.31 11.74
N SER A 251 10.49 12.07 12.53
CA SER A 251 10.12 13.42 12.91
C SER A 251 10.02 14.39 11.73
N LYS A 252 10.93 14.31 10.75
CA LYS A 252 10.89 15.13 9.52
C LYS A 252 9.70 14.74 8.64
N VAL A 253 9.55 13.44 8.37
CA VAL A 253 8.47 12.87 7.55
C VAL A 253 7.10 13.19 8.15
N THR A 254 6.95 13.11 9.48
CA THR A 254 5.73 13.54 10.18
C THR A 254 5.41 15.02 9.93
N LYS A 255 6.43 15.89 9.89
CA LYS A 255 6.23 17.33 9.63
C LYS A 255 5.89 17.61 8.17
N LEU A 256 6.51 16.88 7.24
CA LEU A 256 6.33 17.08 5.79
C LEU A 256 5.03 16.44 5.28
N THR A 257 4.59 15.34 5.89
CA THR A 257 3.34 14.64 5.57
C THR A 257 2.19 15.34 6.30
N ASN A 258 1.88 16.56 5.90
CA ASN A 258 0.95 17.44 6.63
C ASN A 258 -0.54 17.22 6.33
N LYS A 259 -0.88 16.18 5.56
CA LYS A 259 -2.25 15.83 5.16
C LYS A 259 -2.82 14.63 5.93
N SER A 260 -1.96 13.90 6.65
CA SER A 260 -2.29 12.75 7.48
C SER A 260 -1.35 12.72 8.70
N HIS A 261 -1.60 11.81 9.64
CA HIS A 261 -0.83 11.62 10.85
C HIS A 261 0.06 10.40 10.69
N VAL A 262 1.34 10.63 10.42
CA VAL A 262 2.37 9.58 10.45
C VAL A 262 2.42 8.99 11.86
N CYS A 263 2.32 7.67 11.97
CA CYS A 263 2.31 6.95 13.25
C CYS A 263 3.46 5.95 13.31
N SER A 264 4.00 5.70 14.52
CA SER A 264 4.96 4.60 14.76
C SER A 264 4.45 3.61 15.81
N PHE A 265 4.66 2.31 15.56
CA PHE A 265 4.16 1.17 16.35
C PHE A 265 5.27 0.17 16.66
N GLY A 266 5.04 -0.67 17.68
CA GLY A 266 5.96 -1.73 18.07
C GLY A 266 7.16 -1.25 18.87
N ASP A 267 8.32 -1.79 18.55
CA ASP A 267 9.57 -1.62 19.30
C ASP A 267 10.29 -0.33 18.91
N LYS A 268 10.09 0.70 19.73
CA LYS A 268 10.69 2.03 19.54
C LYS A 268 12.10 2.14 20.13
N SER A 269 12.65 1.06 20.71
CA SER A 269 13.97 1.11 21.35
C SER A 269 15.10 1.43 20.38
N PHE A 270 14.92 1.04 19.11
CA PHE A 270 15.89 1.29 18.04
C PHE A 270 15.56 2.48 17.13
N GLU A 271 14.61 3.35 17.50
CA GLU A 271 14.40 4.61 16.78
C GLU A 271 15.64 5.54 16.83
N ASN A 272 16.54 5.35 17.79
CA ASN A 272 17.80 6.11 17.87
C ASN A 272 18.95 5.49 17.06
N GLU A 273 18.73 4.33 16.45
CA GLU A 273 19.72 3.73 15.54
C GLU A 273 19.72 4.46 14.19
N ALA A 274 20.86 4.40 13.50
CA ALA A 274 21.00 4.95 12.16
C ALA A 274 20.14 4.17 11.16
N ILE A 275 19.66 4.85 10.11
CA ILE A 275 18.84 4.24 9.05
C ILE A 275 19.63 3.18 8.26
N GLY A 276 20.92 3.42 8.10
CA GLY A 276 21.85 2.53 7.43
C GLY A 276 23.27 2.64 8.00
N ASP A 277 24.22 2.01 7.31
CA ASP A 277 25.63 1.96 7.75
C ASP A 277 26.57 2.72 6.81
N VAL A 278 26.02 3.35 5.77
CA VAL A 278 26.78 4.01 4.70
C VAL A 278 26.30 5.44 4.53
N GLU A 279 27.23 6.33 4.20
CA GLU A 279 26.88 7.61 3.60
C GLU A 279 27.05 7.50 2.09
N VAL A 280 26.13 8.11 1.35
CA VAL A 280 26.18 8.14 -0.12
C VAL A 280 26.14 9.57 -0.62
N GLU A 281 26.59 9.77 -1.85
CA GLU A 281 26.45 11.08 -2.50
C GLU A 281 24.95 11.40 -2.63
N GLY A 282 24.53 12.42 -1.88
CA GLY A 282 23.14 12.84 -1.82
C GLY A 282 22.73 13.64 -3.05
N ALA A 283 21.46 13.52 -3.43
CA ALA A 283 20.84 14.46 -4.34
C ALA A 283 20.79 15.86 -3.70
N ALA A 284 20.90 16.91 -4.51
CA ALA A 284 20.57 18.25 -4.04
C ALA A 284 19.10 18.26 -3.59
N LEU A 285 18.83 18.98 -2.48
CA LEU A 285 17.45 19.23 -2.03
C LEU A 285 16.67 19.82 -3.21
N SER A 286 15.66 19.08 -3.69
CA SER A 286 14.58 19.70 -4.44
C SER A 286 13.84 20.63 -3.48
N GLU A 287 13.22 21.70 -3.99
CA GLU A 287 12.26 22.44 -3.17
C GLU A 287 11.27 21.44 -2.55
N THR A 288 11.00 21.61 -1.26
CA THR A 288 10.03 20.79 -0.52
C THR A 288 8.78 20.57 -1.36
N PRO A 289 8.29 19.32 -1.50
CA PRO A 289 7.07 19.05 -2.24
C PRO A 289 6.00 20.06 -1.86
N SER A 290 5.51 20.85 -2.82
CA SER A 290 4.36 21.70 -2.53
C SER A 290 3.16 20.80 -2.26
N THR A 291 2.66 20.87 -1.02
CA THR A 291 1.47 20.14 -0.57
C THR A 291 0.19 20.64 -1.25
N ASP A 292 0.30 21.69 -2.07
CA ASP A 292 -0.79 22.17 -2.93
C ASP A 292 -1.11 21.18 -4.06
N SER A 293 -0.19 20.26 -4.37
CA SER A 293 -0.37 19.22 -5.40
C SER A 293 -0.80 17.85 -4.85
N SER A 294 -1.05 17.76 -3.53
CA SER A 294 -1.47 16.52 -2.89
C SER A 294 -2.97 16.31 -3.01
N VAL A 295 -3.38 15.07 -3.29
CA VAL A 295 -4.78 14.66 -3.48
C VAL A 295 -5.07 13.47 -2.57
N ASP A 296 -6.20 13.51 -1.85
CA ASP A 296 -6.65 12.39 -1.02
C ASP A 296 -6.76 11.14 -1.88
N THR A 297 -6.23 10.01 -1.41
CA THR A 297 -6.17 8.78 -2.21
C THR A 297 -7.55 8.34 -2.72
N ARG A 298 -8.63 8.63 -1.98
CA ARG A 298 -10.02 8.34 -2.39
C ARG A 298 -10.49 9.21 -3.57
N ASP A 299 -9.86 10.38 -3.74
CA ASP A 299 -10.20 11.37 -4.76
C ASP A 299 -9.25 11.36 -5.97
N ILE A 300 -8.21 10.52 -5.97
CA ILE A 300 -7.22 10.49 -7.05
C ILE A 300 -7.85 10.18 -8.41
N TYR A 301 -8.70 9.14 -8.49
CA TYR A 301 -9.31 8.74 -9.76
C TYR A 301 -10.20 9.83 -10.35
N VAL A 302 -11.01 10.48 -9.50
CA VAL A 302 -11.89 11.58 -9.94
C VAL A 302 -11.08 12.81 -10.33
N SER A 303 -10.04 13.15 -9.56
CA SER A 303 -9.21 14.34 -9.79
C SER A 303 -8.41 14.21 -11.08
N GLN A 304 -7.79 13.05 -11.30
CA GLN A 304 -7.05 12.75 -12.53
C GLN A 304 -7.99 12.72 -13.75
N ALA A 305 -9.18 12.11 -13.65
CA ALA A 305 -10.13 12.08 -14.75
C ALA A 305 -10.70 13.48 -15.08
N PHE A 306 -10.94 14.30 -14.06
CA PHE A 306 -11.34 15.70 -14.24
C PHE A 306 -10.26 16.51 -14.93
N TRP A 307 -9.01 16.41 -14.46
CA TRP A 307 -7.86 17.07 -15.07
C TRP A 307 -7.67 16.63 -16.53
N ALA A 308 -7.80 15.33 -16.82
CA ALA A 308 -7.72 14.78 -18.17
C ALA A 308 -8.82 15.35 -19.08
N TRP A 309 -10.06 15.51 -18.58
CA TRP A 309 -11.14 16.15 -19.32
C TRP A 309 -10.89 17.63 -19.60
N GLN A 310 -10.39 18.39 -18.62
CA GLN A 310 -10.08 19.81 -18.78
C GLN A 310 -8.99 20.06 -19.82
N ASN A 311 -8.00 19.16 -19.89
CA ASN A 311 -6.82 19.29 -20.75
C ASN A 311 -6.91 18.47 -22.04
N ALA A 312 -8.02 17.76 -22.28
CA ALA A 312 -8.22 17.01 -23.50
C ALA A 312 -8.38 17.95 -24.71
N PRO A 313 -7.80 17.59 -25.88
CA PRO A 313 -8.20 18.16 -27.16
C PRO A 313 -9.71 18.06 -27.37
N GLU A 314 -10.29 19.00 -28.11
CA GLU A 314 -11.75 19.12 -28.27
C GLU A 314 -12.39 17.81 -28.81
N GLU A 315 -11.68 17.09 -29.69
CA GLU A 315 -12.10 15.80 -30.23
C GLU A 315 -12.13 14.66 -29.20
N MET A 316 -11.32 14.71 -28.14
CA MET A 316 -11.27 13.70 -27.07
C MET A 316 -12.08 14.10 -25.84
N LYS A 317 -12.54 15.35 -25.77
CA LYS A 317 -13.24 15.91 -24.60
C LYS A 317 -14.51 15.14 -24.23
N SER A 318 -15.28 14.69 -25.21
CA SER A 318 -16.49 13.87 -24.96
C SER A 318 -16.13 12.53 -24.32
N GLN A 319 -15.08 11.86 -24.78
CA GLN A 319 -14.63 10.59 -24.22
C GLN A 319 -14.10 10.77 -22.79
N ALA A 320 -13.30 11.81 -22.56
CA ALA A 320 -12.79 12.14 -21.23
C ALA A 320 -13.92 12.48 -20.25
N TRP A 321 -14.95 13.21 -20.71
CA TRP A 321 -16.15 13.49 -19.91
C TRP A 321 -16.89 12.21 -19.53
N THR A 322 -17.09 11.28 -20.47
CA THR A 322 -17.72 9.98 -20.19
C THR A 322 -16.93 9.20 -19.14
N ARG A 323 -15.60 9.17 -19.21
CA ARG A 323 -14.74 8.53 -18.19
C ARG A 323 -14.92 9.18 -16.82
N PHE A 324 -14.88 10.51 -16.76
CA PHE A 324 -15.08 11.27 -15.51
C PHE A 324 -16.44 10.98 -14.86
N VAL A 325 -17.53 11.06 -15.63
CA VAL A 325 -18.88 10.77 -15.14
C VAL A 325 -19.03 9.30 -14.70
N SER A 326 -18.41 8.35 -15.42
CA SER A 326 -18.40 6.94 -15.01
C SER A 326 -17.80 6.75 -13.61
N ILE A 327 -16.67 7.41 -13.33
CA ILE A 327 -16.01 7.34 -12.02
C ILE A 327 -16.91 7.93 -10.91
N ILE A 328 -17.59 9.05 -11.17
CA ILE A 328 -18.55 9.63 -10.21
C ILE A 328 -19.71 8.66 -9.94
N ASN A 329 -20.29 8.10 -11.00
CA ASN A 329 -21.39 7.15 -10.86
C ASN A 329 -20.97 5.88 -10.10
N ASP A 330 -19.72 5.41 -10.28
CA ASP A 330 -19.18 4.28 -9.52
C ASP A 330 -19.13 4.61 -8.02
N ARG A 331 -18.67 5.81 -7.64
CA ARG A 331 -18.64 6.26 -6.24
C ARG A 331 -20.03 6.36 -5.63
N GLU A 332 -21.00 6.91 -6.36
CA GLU A 332 -22.38 7.00 -5.89
C GLU A 332 -22.99 5.61 -5.66
N ARG A 333 -22.67 4.62 -6.52
CA ARG A 333 -23.13 3.23 -6.33
C ARG A 333 -22.49 2.60 -5.10
N ASP A 334 -21.20 2.82 -4.87
CA ASP A 334 -20.52 2.36 -3.65
C ASP A 334 -21.14 3.00 -2.39
N ASP A 335 -21.34 4.31 -2.38
CA ASP A 335 -21.97 5.02 -1.25
C ASP A 335 -23.37 4.47 -0.93
N GLN A 336 -24.19 4.28 -1.97
CA GLN A 336 -25.53 3.72 -1.82
C GLN A 336 -25.51 2.26 -1.33
N LEU A 337 -24.56 1.45 -1.81
CA LEU A 337 -24.44 0.04 -1.42
C LEU A 337 -24.12 -0.09 0.07
N PHE A 338 -23.11 0.61 0.56
CA PHE A 338 -22.74 0.52 1.99
C PHE A 338 -23.78 1.17 2.90
N ALA A 339 -24.45 2.24 2.44
CA ALA A 339 -25.62 2.76 3.14
C ALA A 339 -26.74 1.72 3.26
N LYS A 340 -27.05 0.98 2.19
CA LYS A 340 -28.06 -0.11 2.22
C LYS A 340 -27.67 -1.24 3.16
N ILE A 341 -26.40 -1.69 3.12
CA ILE A 341 -25.88 -2.72 4.03
C ILE A 341 -26.12 -2.30 5.49
N GLY A 342 -25.70 -1.08 5.87
CA GLY A 342 -25.93 -0.55 7.21
C GLY A 342 -27.42 -0.42 7.56
N GLY A 343 -28.25 0.02 6.61
CA GLY A 343 -29.69 0.16 6.80
C GLY A 343 -30.40 -1.18 7.02
N LYS A 344 -29.99 -2.23 6.29
CA LYS A 344 -30.53 -3.59 6.45
C LYS A 344 -30.12 -4.22 7.77
N ALA A 345 -28.85 -4.07 8.16
CA ALA A 345 -28.38 -4.52 9.46
C ALA A 345 -29.13 -3.83 10.62
N CYS A 346 -29.52 -2.58 10.44
CA CYS A 346 -30.24 -1.80 11.44
C CYS A 346 -31.77 -1.91 11.39
N ALA A 347 -32.34 -2.71 10.47
CA ALA A 347 -33.78 -2.72 10.22
C ALA A 347 -34.62 -3.05 11.47
N ASP A 348 -34.15 -3.97 12.31
CA ASP A 348 -34.84 -4.43 13.52
C ASP A 348 -34.38 -3.71 14.80
N SER A 349 -33.53 -2.69 14.68
CA SER A 349 -33.02 -1.93 15.83
C SER A 349 -34.03 -0.91 16.36
N GLN A 350 -33.89 -0.54 17.64
CA GLN A 350 -34.63 0.61 18.20
C GLN A 350 -34.06 1.91 17.63
N GLY A 351 -34.74 2.47 16.63
CA GLY A 351 -34.29 3.64 15.86
C GLY A 351 -33.41 3.26 14.66
N PRO A 352 -33.98 2.67 13.59
CA PRO A 352 -33.20 2.20 12.43
C PRO A 352 -32.38 3.28 11.75
N ALA A 353 -32.89 4.51 11.67
CA ALA A 353 -32.19 5.63 11.06
C ALA A 353 -30.97 6.06 11.90
N GLU A 354 -31.12 6.13 13.22
CA GLU A 354 -30.03 6.44 14.15
C GLU A 354 -28.98 5.34 14.14
N CYS A 355 -29.39 4.07 14.14
CA CYS A 355 -28.49 2.93 14.02
C CYS A 355 -27.72 2.96 12.69
N GLN A 356 -28.40 3.18 11.55
CA GLN A 356 -27.74 3.24 10.25
C GLN A 356 -26.72 4.37 10.21
N LYS A 357 -27.10 5.55 10.69
CA LYS A 357 -26.18 6.70 10.80
C LYS A 357 -24.97 6.35 11.65
N LYS A 358 -25.18 5.69 12.79
CA LYS A 358 -24.10 5.20 13.67
C LYS A 358 -23.13 4.28 12.92
N MET A 359 -23.64 3.31 12.16
CA MET A 359 -22.80 2.38 11.38
C MET A 359 -21.98 3.08 10.31
N LEU A 360 -22.47 4.18 9.72
CA LEU A 360 -21.77 4.95 8.69
C LEU A 360 -20.76 5.96 9.26
N ASP A 361 -21.11 6.60 10.38
CA ASP A 361 -20.38 7.75 10.91
C ASP A 361 -19.35 7.37 11.99
N GLU A 362 -19.60 6.31 12.78
CA GLU A 362 -18.68 5.93 13.85
C GLU A 362 -17.34 5.39 13.32
N ARG A 363 -16.33 5.46 14.18
CA ARG A 363 -14.98 4.95 13.95
C ARG A 363 -14.61 3.98 15.07
N SER A 364 -15.32 2.86 15.14
CA SER A 364 -15.04 1.83 16.14
C SER A 364 -13.65 1.22 15.94
N GLU A 365 -13.04 0.79 17.04
CA GLU A 365 -11.79 0.02 17.03
C GLU A 365 -12.06 -1.43 16.63
N LEU A 366 -11.13 -2.03 15.87
CA LEU A 366 -11.24 -3.41 15.42
C LEU A 366 -11.01 -4.38 16.60
N LYS A 367 -12.07 -5.00 17.13
CA LYS A 367 -11.96 -6.02 18.18
C LYS A 367 -12.27 -7.42 17.65
N ASP A 368 -13.31 -7.54 16.83
CA ASP A 368 -13.63 -8.80 16.15
C ASP A 368 -13.02 -8.89 14.75
N MET A 369 -11.75 -9.31 14.69
CA MET A 369 -11.04 -9.53 13.43
C MET A 369 -11.66 -10.65 12.57
N ASP A 370 -12.34 -11.63 13.17
CA ASP A 370 -12.91 -12.77 12.45
C ASP A 370 -14.19 -12.37 11.74
N CYS A 371 -15.04 -11.61 12.42
CA CYS A 371 -16.19 -10.98 11.80
C CYS A 371 -15.76 -10.04 10.68
N HIS A 372 -14.85 -9.11 10.96
CA HIS A 372 -14.41 -8.12 9.96
C HIS A 372 -13.79 -8.79 8.73
N TYR A 373 -12.91 -9.78 8.94
CA TYR A 373 -12.34 -10.58 7.84
C TYR A 373 -13.42 -11.22 6.97
N THR A 374 -14.42 -11.83 7.61
CA THR A 374 -15.50 -12.54 6.93
C THR A 374 -16.37 -11.59 6.10
N LEU A 375 -16.75 -10.44 6.67
CA LEU A 375 -17.53 -9.43 5.96
C LEU A 375 -16.74 -8.79 4.82
N ALA A 376 -15.47 -8.45 5.05
CA ALA A 376 -14.62 -7.86 4.01
C ALA A 376 -14.39 -8.83 2.85
N ARG A 377 -14.29 -10.13 3.15
CA ARG A 377 -14.22 -11.19 2.14
C ARG A 377 -15.52 -11.31 1.36
N ALA A 378 -16.67 -11.26 2.05
CA ALA A 378 -17.97 -11.26 1.39
C ALA A 378 -18.10 -10.06 0.44
N VAL A 379 -17.59 -8.89 0.81
CA VAL A 379 -17.56 -7.72 -0.09
C VAL A 379 -16.75 -8.01 -1.35
N HIS A 380 -15.52 -8.52 -1.18
CA HIS A 380 -14.64 -8.83 -2.30
C HIS A 380 -15.29 -9.82 -3.28
N GLU A 381 -15.88 -10.91 -2.77
CA GLU A 381 -16.41 -12.01 -3.60
C GLU A 381 -17.76 -11.64 -4.25
N HIS A 382 -18.64 -10.93 -3.51
CA HIS A 382 -20.04 -10.78 -3.91
C HIS A 382 -20.42 -9.42 -4.46
N CYS A 383 -19.70 -8.33 -4.14
CA CYS A 383 -20.09 -6.99 -4.62
C CYS A 383 -19.61 -6.73 -6.06
N PRO A 384 -20.26 -5.79 -6.79
CA PRO A 384 -19.89 -5.47 -8.16
C PRO A 384 -18.43 -5.03 -8.26
N VAL A 385 -17.75 -5.49 -9.31
CA VAL A 385 -16.42 -4.97 -9.65
C VAL A 385 -16.62 -3.62 -10.36
N SER A 386 -15.92 -2.58 -9.91
CA SER A 386 -15.97 -1.28 -10.59
C SER A 386 -15.36 -1.41 -11.99
N ALA A 387 -16.06 -0.88 -13.00
CA ALA A 387 -15.55 -0.82 -14.37
C ALA A 387 -14.48 0.26 -14.55
N SER A 388 -14.44 1.25 -13.64
CA SER A 388 -13.53 2.41 -13.74
C SER A 388 -12.24 2.23 -12.93
N HIS A 389 -12.16 1.20 -12.08
CA HIS A 389 -11.00 0.88 -11.26
C HIS A 389 -10.43 -0.48 -11.66
N HIS A 390 -9.11 -0.64 -11.62
CA HIS A 390 -8.45 -1.92 -11.88
C HIS A 390 -8.54 -2.86 -10.66
N ALA A 391 -9.78 -3.26 -10.32
CA ALA A 391 -10.12 -4.11 -9.19
C ALA A 391 -10.38 -5.56 -9.63
N THR A 392 -10.00 -6.52 -8.79
CA THR A 392 -10.26 -7.96 -9.03
C THR A 392 -11.43 -8.52 -8.23
N GLY A 393 -12.12 -7.67 -7.47
CA GLY A 393 -13.35 -8.00 -6.75
C GLY A 393 -14.10 -6.73 -6.37
N GLY A 394 -14.98 -6.83 -5.37
CA GLY A 394 -15.84 -5.72 -4.95
C GLY A 394 -15.11 -4.51 -4.35
N TRP A 395 -13.86 -4.64 -3.93
CA TRP A 395 -13.07 -3.53 -3.38
C TRP A 395 -12.36 -2.71 -4.46
N ASN A 396 -12.36 -1.39 -4.29
CA ASN A 396 -11.66 -0.43 -5.13
C ASN A 396 -11.05 0.70 -4.27
N GLY A 397 -10.25 1.57 -4.90
CA GLY A 397 -9.54 2.64 -4.19
C GLY A 397 -10.46 3.63 -3.45
N TYR A 398 -11.71 3.79 -3.89
CA TYR A 398 -12.69 4.63 -3.21
C TYR A 398 -13.39 3.92 -2.06
N ASN A 399 -13.93 2.72 -2.31
CA ASN A 399 -14.89 2.10 -1.39
C ASN A 399 -14.25 1.37 -0.22
N MET A 400 -12.94 1.11 -0.22
CA MET A 400 -12.25 0.51 0.93
C MET A 400 -12.38 1.35 2.23
N LYS A 401 -12.71 2.65 2.15
CA LYS A 401 -13.07 3.46 3.33
C LYS A 401 -14.27 2.88 4.10
N PHE A 402 -15.15 2.17 3.39
CA PHE A 402 -16.34 1.54 3.98
C PHE A 402 -16.03 0.23 4.69
N SER A 403 -14.78 -0.24 4.72
CA SER A 403 -14.37 -1.28 5.67
C SER A 403 -14.69 -0.88 7.11
N GLN A 404 -14.69 0.43 7.41
CA GLN A 404 -15.16 0.96 8.70
C GLN A 404 -16.63 0.57 9.01
N VAL A 405 -17.51 0.55 8.01
CA VAL A 405 -18.92 0.18 8.21
C VAL A 405 -19.01 -1.28 8.63
N LEU A 406 -18.24 -2.15 7.98
CA LEU A 406 -18.16 -3.57 8.33
C LEU A 406 -17.64 -3.77 9.75
N LEU A 407 -16.61 -3.00 10.13
CA LEU A 407 -16.07 -3.00 11.48
C LEU A 407 -17.15 -2.57 12.49
N ASN A 408 -17.82 -1.44 12.27
CA ASN A 408 -18.86 -0.94 13.16
C ASN A 408 -20.00 -1.96 13.35
N LEU A 409 -20.35 -2.71 12.29
CA LEU A 409 -21.36 -3.76 12.33
C LEU A 409 -20.92 -4.95 13.22
N CYS A 410 -19.66 -5.38 13.09
CA CYS A 410 -19.09 -6.47 13.86
C CYS A 410 -19.10 -6.21 15.38
N GLU A 411 -19.03 -4.95 15.80
CA GLU A 411 -19.00 -4.59 17.22
C GLU A 411 -20.40 -4.50 17.86
N GLY A 412 -21.47 -4.83 17.12
CA GLY A 412 -22.85 -4.70 17.60
C GLY A 412 -23.85 -5.77 17.18
N GLN A 413 -23.49 -6.72 16.29
CA GLN A 413 -24.44 -7.71 15.75
C GLN A 413 -23.79 -9.09 15.47
N GLU A 414 -24.63 -10.11 15.30
CA GLU A 414 -24.22 -11.50 15.05
C GLU A 414 -23.71 -11.72 13.61
N LEU A 415 -22.55 -12.37 13.47
CA LEU A 415 -21.84 -12.54 12.19
C LEU A 415 -22.63 -13.26 11.10
N GLU A 416 -23.40 -14.30 11.43
CA GLU A 416 -24.13 -15.08 10.42
C GLU A 416 -25.17 -14.22 9.70
N GLN A 417 -25.90 -13.39 10.45
CA GLN A 417 -26.88 -12.46 9.91
C GLN A 417 -26.20 -11.37 9.06
N LEU A 418 -25.11 -10.78 9.57
CA LEU A 418 -24.36 -9.75 8.85
C LEU A 418 -23.81 -10.27 7.52
N SER A 419 -23.23 -11.47 7.51
CA SER A 419 -22.68 -12.09 6.31
C SER A 419 -23.74 -12.26 5.23
N LYS A 420 -24.93 -12.72 5.62
CA LYS A 420 -26.06 -12.85 4.69
C LYS A 420 -26.51 -11.49 4.13
N ILE A 421 -26.60 -10.45 4.97
CA ILE A 421 -26.96 -9.11 4.54
C ILE A 421 -25.97 -8.57 3.50
N VAL A 422 -24.66 -8.66 3.78
CA VAL A 422 -23.61 -8.20 2.86
C VAL A 422 -23.71 -8.94 1.53
N GLN A 423 -23.86 -10.27 1.56
CA GLN A 423 -23.99 -11.09 0.34
C GLN A 423 -25.22 -10.71 -0.48
N GLU A 424 -26.40 -10.62 0.13
CA GLU A 424 -27.66 -10.34 -0.56
C GLU A 424 -27.66 -8.95 -1.21
N GLU A 425 -27.25 -7.91 -0.48
CA GLU A 425 -27.20 -6.55 -1.01
C GLU A 425 -26.18 -6.42 -2.15
N CYS A 426 -25.06 -7.12 -2.05
CA CYS A 426 -24.04 -7.13 -3.09
C CYS A 426 -24.44 -7.90 -4.36
N ILE A 427 -25.12 -9.04 -4.22
CA ILE A 427 -25.72 -9.77 -5.34
C ILE A 427 -26.80 -8.91 -6.02
N GLN A 428 -27.65 -8.24 -5.23
CA GLN A 428 -28.68 -7.36 -5.77
C GLN A 428 -28.05 -6.19 -6.54
N ALA A 429 -26.96 -5.60 -6.04
CA ALA A 429 -26.22 -4.56 -6.74
C ALA A 429 -25.63 -5.05 -8.07
N LYS A 430 -25.13 -6.30 -8.14
CA LYS A 430 -24.64 -6.92 -9.39
C LYS A 430 -25.76 -7.07 -10.42
N GLY A 431 -26.93 -7.54 -10.01
CA GLY A 431 -28.07 -7.71 -10.91
C GLY A 431 -28.59 -6.39 -11.48
N LEU A 432 -28.45 -5.29 -10.74
CA LEU A 432 -28.78 -3.95 -11.24
C LEU A 432 -27.76 -3.44 -12.27
N THR A 433 -26.48 -3.80 -12.15
CA THR A 433 -25.45 -3.39 -13.12
C THR A 433 -25.54 -4.13 -14.45
N GLU A 434 -26.06 -5.37 -14.50
CA GLU A 434 -26.21 -6.13 -15.76
C GLU A 434 -27.42 -5.71 -16.61
N VAL A 435 -28.43 -5.07 -16.00
CA VAL A 435 -29.67 -4.65 -16.70
C VAL A 435 -29.53 -3.27 -17.36
N VAL A 436 -28.48 -2.51 -17.03
CA VAL A 436 -28.28 -1.11 -17.44
C VAL A 436 -27.17 -0.95 -18.50
N VAL A 437 -26.64 -2.05 -19.06
CA VAL A 437 -25.65 -2.02 -20.17
C VAL A 437 -26.34 -2.10 -21.53
#